data_AF-A0A9D1BXF6-F1
#
_entry.id   AF-A0A9D1BXF6-F1
#
_cell.length_a   1.000
_cell.length_b   1.000
_cell.length_c   1.000
_cell.angle_alpha   90.00
_cell.angle_beta   90.00
_cell.angle_gamma   90.00
#
_symmetry.space_group_name_H-M   'P 1'
#
loop_
_entity.id
_entity.type
_entity.pdbx_description
1 polymer ?
#
loop_
_entity_poly.entity_id
_entity_poly.type
_entity_poly.pdbx_seq_one_letter_code
_entity_poly.pdbx_strand_id
1 'polypeptide(L)'
;NIWLGFGLAALSLFSFSKFVNWHQHIQVLQKHYEVLAKINEQEAAAQEMEYAAFDSGAVFQNAGHPYSVDLDLFGAHSFYQYTCRAQTAIGKEELANMLLRVAPKELLIRRQAAIADLRDRLDWRQHFQAYGAGASDDLRHVAFLEEWLAEQPFVKDDKMLLAAMYLMPLWIALALYLSVYFIPWQLGLCFLLLPAWLLKKTLKQVNEAHERTADAEKMLSVYARLIAHIEQEEFSAPLLKDFHSRFVVDGGQASNAIRRLSYYIRQLNVRYNPFAIILNVVMLWDLRWIRRLEIWKAAWRTQLPRWFDALRKVEALNSLATLWYNNPDWVMPEIVEGSTLVAVSLGHPLIDRHKRVCNDFQTPTKGHIKLVTGSNMAGKSTFLRTVGLNVVMAMCGSAVCATEMKLPPLQIYTSMRTQDDLHESASSFYAELKRLKRIIEAVETKNNVYFLLDEILKGTNSEDRHKGGKALIKQLIESGGAGIIATHDLELGKLEASYGGAIENLCMEVEVNGEDLVFDYRLKKGVSRSFNATLLMRRMGIRV
;
A
#
# COMPACT_ATOMS: atom_id res chain seq x y z
N ASN A 1 45.28 -6.14 -48.03
CA ASN A 1 45.17 -5.49 -46.70
C ASN A 1 43.77 -5.06 -46.26
N ILE A 2 42.74 -5.07 -47.12
CA ILE A 2 41.35 -4.74 -46.73
C ILE A 2 40.78 -5.72 -45.68
N TRP A 3 41.05 -7.02 -45.82
CA TRP A 3 40.63 -8.04 -44.85
C TRP A 3 41.26 -7.90 -43.47
N LEU A 4 42.54 -7.48 -43.41
CA LEU A 4 43.22 -7.18 -42.15
C LEU A 4 42.60 -5.96 -41.46
N GLY A 5 42.22 -4.94 -42.24
CA GLY A 5 41.48 -3.77 -41.76
C GLY A 5 40.10 -4.11 -41.22
N PHE A 6 39.33 -4.97 -41.91
CA PHE A 6 38.06 -5.48 -41.40
C PHE A 6 38.23 -6.31 -40.12
N GLY A 7 39.28 -7.13 -40.04
CA GLY A 7 39.60 -7.90 -38.83
C GLY A 7 39.92 -7.02 -37.62
N LEU A 8 40.76 -5.98 -37.81
CA LEU A 8 41.08 -5.01 -36.77
C LEU A 8 39.85 -4.19 -36.34
N ALA A 9 39.01 -3.77 -37.29
CA ALA A 9 37.77 -3.05 -36.99
C ALA A 9 36.78 -3.93 -36.20
N ALA A 10 36.61 -5.20 -36.59
CA ALA A 10 35.75 -6.15 -35.88
C ALA A 10 36.26 -6.41 -34.46
N LEU A 11 37.57 -6.60 -34.27
CA LEU A 11 38.18 -6.78 -32.96
C LEU A 11 38.02 -5.53 -32.09
N SER A 12 38.23 -4.33 -32.65
CA SER A 12 38.02 -3.07 -31.94
C SER A 12 36.57 -2.90 -31.50
N LEU A 13 35.60 -3.19 -32.37
CA LEU A 13 34.18 -3.12 -32.05
C LEU A 13 33.78 -4.14 -30.98
N PHE A 14 34.32 -5.36 -31.05
CA PHE A 14 34.07 -6.39 -30.05
C PHE A 14 34.64 -5.99 -28.68
N SER A 15 35.89 -5.55 -28.63
CA SER A 15 36.54 -5.09 -27.40
C SER A 15 35.83 -3.87 -26.80
N PHE A 16 35.45 -2.90 -27.63
CA PHE A 16 34.66 -1.75 -27.22
C PHE A 16 33.29 -2.17 -26.66
N SER A 17 32.59 -3.09 -27.31
CA SER A 17 31.31 -3.61 -26.82
C SER A 17 31.46 -4.33 -25.47
N LYS A 18 32.52 -5.13 -25.28
CA LYS A 18 32.83 -5.77 -24.00
C LYS A 18 33.12 -4.75 -22.90
N PHE A 19 33.91 -3.72 -23.20
CA PHE A 19 34.19 -2.64 -22.28
C PHE A 19 32.93 -1.87 -21.87
N VAL A 20 32.07 -1.52 -22.84
CA VAL A 20 30.79 -0.84 -22.58
C VAL A 20 29.89 -1.69 -21.69
N ASN A 21 29.77 -3.00 -21.95
CA ASN A 21 28.96 -3.89 -21.11
C ASN A 21 29.49 -4.00 -19.68
N TRP A 22 30.82 -4.10 -19.52
CA TRP A 22 31.46 -4.12 -18.21
C TRP A 22 31.24 -2.81 -17.45
N HIS A 23 31.44 -1.67 -18.12
CA HIS A 23 31.21 -0.35 -17.53
C HIS A 23 29.74 -0.14 -17.11
N GLN A 24 28.79 -0.53 -17.98
CA GLN A 24 27.36 -0.49 -17.66
C GLN A 24 27.01 -1.38 -16.46
N HIS A 25 27.62 -2.57 -16.36
CA HIS A 25 27.42 -3.45 -15.23
C HIS A 25 27.88 -2.81 -13.91
N ILE A 26 29.05 -2.17 -13.92
CA ILE A 26 29.56 -1.42 -12.76
C ILE A 26 28.63 -0.26 -12.40
N GLN A 27 28.15 0.51 -13.37
CA GLN A 27 27.21 1.61 -13.11
C GLN A 27 25.89 1.13 -12.48
N VAL A 28 25.38 -0.03 -12.92
CA VAL A 28 24.18 -0.63 -12.34
C VAL A 28 24.42 -1.06 -10.90
N LEU A 29 25.57 -1.69 -10.62
CA LEU A 29 25.95 -2.08 -9.25
C LEU A 29 26.13 -0.86 -8.35
N GLN A 30 26.84 0.16 -8.83
CA GLN A 30 27.03 1.41 -8.08
C GLN A 30 25.69 2.02 -7.69
N LYS A 31 24.78 2.20 -8.65
CA LYS A 31 23.45 2.75 -8.40
C LYS A 31 22.65 1.90 -7.40
N HIS A 32 22.78 0.57 -7.46
CA HIS A 32 22.12 -0.34 -6.52
C HIS A 32 22.63 -0.13 -5.09
N TYR A 33 23.95 -0.05 -4.89
CA TYR A 33 24.55 0.18 -3.57
C TYR A 33 24.30 1.60 -3.03
N GLU A 34 24.23 2.62 -3.90
CA GLU A 34 23.80 3.97 -3.52
C GLU A 34 22.36 3.97 -2.98
N VAL A 35 21.46 3.22 -3.63
CA VAL A 35 20.08 3.06 -3.15
C VAL A 35 20.04 2.30 -1.82
N LEU A 36 20.82 1.24 -1.65
CA LEU A 36 20.92 0.51 -0.38
C LEU A 36 21.44 1.39 0.76
N ALA A 37 22.45 2.22 0.51
CA ALA A 37 22.95 3.17 1.50
C ALA A 37 21.83 4.14 1.93
N LYS A 38 21.12 4.72 0.96
CA LYS A 38 19.98 5.60 1.23
C LYS A 38 18.87 4.91 2.02
N ILE A 39 18.54 3.65 1.72
CA ILE A 39 17.54 2.88 2.49
C ILE A 39 17.99 2.77 3.95
N ASN A 40 19.24 2.42 4.21
CA ASN A 40 19.77 2.31 5.56
C ASN A 40 19.77 3.65 6.32
N GLU A 41 20.12 4.75 5.66
CA GLU A 41 20.02 6.11 6.22
C GLU A 41 18.57 6.45 6.61
N GLN A 42 17.61 6.13 5.73
CA GLN A 42 16.18 6.35 5.99
C GLN A 42 15.64 5.49 7.12
N GLU A 43 16.06 4.22 7.23
CA GLU A 43 15.66 3.36 8.35
C GLU A 43 16.26 3.85 9.67
N ALA A 44 17.52 4.32 9.68
CA ALA A 44 18.15 4.88 10.85
C ALA A 44 17.41 6.14 11.35
N ALA A 45 17.02 7.03 10.43
CA ALA A 45 16.20 8.19 10.76
C ALA A 45 14.80 7.79 11.29
N ALA A 46 14.20 6.73 10.72
CA ALA A 46 12.89 6.25 11.16
C ALA A 46 12.88 5.74 12.61
N GLN A 47 14.02 5.23 13.11
CA GLN A 47 14.17 4.81 14.52
C GLN A 47 14.03 5.99 15.49
N GLU A 48 14.45 7.19 15.06
CA GLU A 48 14.32 8.45 15.80
C GLU A 48 13.00 9.18 15.51
N MET A 49 11.99 8.45 15.01
CA MET A 49 10.69 9.00 14.61
C MET A 49 10.74 9.99 13.43
N GLU A 50 11.83 10.02 12.66
CA GLU A 50 12.02 10.85 11.47
C GLU A 50 11.74 10.05 10.19
N TYR A 51 10.46 9.84 9.88
CA TYR A 51 10.01 9.00 8.76
C TYR A 51 9.27 9.79 7.65
N ALA A 52 9.46 11.10 7.59
CA ALA A 52 8.81 11.96 6.59
C ALA A 52 9.25 11.67 5.14
N ALA A 53 10.39 10.98 4.96
CA ALA A 53 10.91 10.61 3.65
C ALA A 53 10.14 9.47 2.96
N PHE A 54 9.32 8.71 3.71
CA PHE A 54 8.51 7.63 3.15
C PHE A 54 7.18 8.14 2.60
N ASP A 55 6.53 7.30 1.78
CA ASP A 55 5.24 7.62 1.16
C ASP A 55 4.15 7.77 2.24
N SER A 56 3.45 8.90 2.24
CA SER A 56 2.42 9.21 3.22
C SER A 56 1.11 8.47 2.99
N GLY A 57 0.91 7.88 1.81
CA GLY A 57 -0.33 7.24 1.43
C GLY A 57 -1.52 8.21 1.36
N ALA A 58 -1.27 9.52 1.23
CA ALA A 58 -2.32 10.55 1.20
C ALA A 58 -3.39 10.28 0.14
N VAL A 59 -3.02 9.64 -0.97
CA VAL A 59 -3.94 9.22 -2.05
C VAL A 59 -5.00 8.21 -1.60
N PHE A 60 -4.77 7.49 -0.50
CA PHE A 60 -5.68 6.47 0.06
C PHE A 60 -6.57 7.03 1.18
N GLN A 61 -6.44 8.33 1.50
CA GLN A 61 -7.24 8.95 2.55
C GLN A 61 -8.73 8.95 2.18
N ASN A 62 -9.56 8.44 3.07
CA ASN A 62 -11.00 8.35 2.87
C ASN A 62 -11.75 8.84 4.12
N ALA A 63 -12.33 10.04 4.03
CA ALA A 63 -13.11 10.65 5.11
C ALA A 63 -14.40 9.88 5.46
N GLY A 64 -14.92 9.08 4.53
CA GLY A 64 -16.09 8.23 4.76
C GLY A 64 -15.77 6.92 5.47
N HIS A 65 -14.50 6.55 5.63
CA HIS A 65 -14.10 5.31 6.24
C HIS A 65 -14.33 5.30 7.76
N PRO A 66 -14.79 4.19 8.39
CA PRO A 66 -15.20 4.19 9.80
C PRO A 66 -14.14 4.56 10.83
N TYR A 67 -12.84 4.49 10.48
CA TYR A 67 -11.74 4.73 11.42
C TYR A 67 -10.48 5.36 10.81
N SER A 68 -10.41 5.54 9.48
CA SER A 68 -9.14 5.86 8.82
C SER A 68 -8.57 7.22 9.24
N VAL A 69 -9.44 8.21 9.41
CA VAL A 69 -9.04 9.58 9.77
C VAL A 69 -8.73 9.69 11.25
N ASP A 70 -9.58 9.12 12.10
CA ASP A 70 -9.45 9.24 13.56
C ASP A 70 -8.21 8.52 14.10
N LEU A 71 -7.76 7.46 13.42
CA LEU A 71 -6.57 6.68 13.77
C LEU A 71 -5.30 7.10 13.00
N ASP A 72 -5.32 8.21 12.27
CA ASP A 72 -4.16 8.75 11.54
C ASP A 72 -3.50 7.70 10.62
N LEU A 73 -4.30 6.94 9.85
CA LEU A 73 -3.77 5.87 9.00
C LEU A 73 -2.99 6.39 7.80
N PHE A 74 -3.41 7.50 7.19
CA PHE A 74 -2.79 8.07 5.98
C PHE A 74 -2.52 9.57 6.14
N GLY A 75 -1.60 10.09 5.33
CA GLY A 75 -1.15 11.49 5.38
C GLY A 75 0.20 11.67 6.07
N ALA A 76 0.60 12.91 6.26
CA ALA A 76 1.88 13.22 6.90
C ALA A 76 1.90 12.72 8.36
N HIS A 77 3.02 12.13 8.77
CA HIS A 77 3.24 11.53 10.10
C HIS A 77 2.28 10.39 10.46
N SER A 78 1.63 9.79 9.46
CA SER A 78 0.64 8.71 9.64
C SER A 78 1.27 7.34 9.89
N PHE A 79 0.44 6.39 10.29
CA PHE A 79 0.86 4.99 10.46
C PHE A 79 1.29 4.32 9.15
N TYR A 80 0.61 4.64 8.04
CA TYR A 80 1.05 4.16 6.72
C TYR A 80 2.44 4.69 6.37
N GLN A 81 2.71 5.97 6.62
CA GLN A 81 4.03 6.56 6.35
C GLN A 81 5.13 5.92 7.20
N TYR A 82 4.84 5.64 8.46
CA TYR A 82 5.76 4.94 9.36
C TYR A 82 6.11 3.53 8.86
N THR A 83 5.13 2.83 8.28
CA THR A 83 5.20 1.39 7.98
C THR A 83 5.59 1.07 6.53
N CYS A 84 5.17 1.87 5.55
CA CYS A 84 5.23 1.51 4.14
C CYS A 84 6.67 1.48 3.62
N ARG A 85 7.07 0.35 3.01
CA ARG A 85 8.33 0.16 2.27
C ARG A 85 8.10 -0.34 0.84
N ALA A 86 6.85 -0.55 0.46
CA ALA A 86 6.44 -0.92 -0.89
C ALA A 86 6.91 0.13 -1.91
N GLN A 87 7.45 -0.33 -3.03
CA GLN A 87 7.99 0.53 -4.08
C GLN A 87 7.03 0.65 -5.26
N THR A 88 6.23 -0.39 -5.51
CA THR A 88 5.29 -0.42 -6.63
C THR A 88 3.94 0.17 -6.22
N ALA A 89 3.23 0.75 -7.19
CA ALA A 89 1.90 1.31 -6.97
C ALA A 89 0.91 0.24 -6.44
N ILE A 90 0.99 -0.99 -6.97
CA ILE A 90 0.14 -2.10 -6.53
C ILE A 90 0.48 -2.59 -5.12
N GLY A 91 1.76 -2.60 -4.73
CA GLY A 91 2.19 -2.97 -3.38
C GLY A 91 1.75 -1.94 -2.35
N LYS A 92 1.86 -0.65 -2.70
CA LYS A 92 1.37 0.47 -1.87
C LYS A 92 -0.14 0.39 -1.66
N GLU A 93 -0.89 0.12 -2.71
CA GLU A 93 -2.35 -0.08 -2.66
C GLU A 93 -2.72 -1.30 -1.80
N GLU A 94 -2.02 -2.43 -1.95
CA GLU A 94 -2.29 -3.63 -1.16
C GLU A 94 -2.09 -3.38 0.34
N LEU A 95 -1.01 -2.70 0.74
CA LEU A 95 -0.80 -2.33 2.15
C LEU A 95 -1.92 -1.42 2.67
N ALA A 96 -2.35 -0.44 1.88
CA ALA A 96 -3.47 0.44 2.26
C ALA A 96 -4.77 -0.37 2.43
N ASN A 97 -5.07 -1.27 1.50
CA ASN A 97 -6.23 -2.17 1.57
C ASN A 97 -6.16 -3.10 2.79
N MET A 98 -4.96 -3.57 3.17
CA MET A 98 -4.75 -4.38 4.36
C MET A 98 -5.05 -3.60 5.66
N LEU A 99 -4.75 -2.30 5.71
CA LEU A 99 -5.06 -1.44 6.87
C LEU A 99 -6.53 -1.02 6.94
N LEU A 100 -7.23 -1.01 5.80
CA LEU A 100 -8.64 -0.60 5.70
C LEU A 100 -9.63 -1.77 5.88
N ARG A 101 -9.17 -3.02 5.81
CA ARG A 101 -10.05 -4.21 5.82
C ARG A 101 -9.64 -5.21 6.88
N VAL A 102 -10.65 -5.79 7.53
CA VAL A 102 -10.47 -6.92 8.45
C VAL A 102 -10.35 -8.20 7.64
N ALA A 103 -9.23 -8.91 7.78
CA ALA A 103 -9.06 -10.21 7.16
C ALA A 103 -9.68 -11.34 8.01
N PRO A 104 -10.15 -12.45 7.39
CA PRO A 104 -10.55 -13.64 8.13
C PRO A 104 -9.40 -14.20 8.97
N LYS A 105 -9.71 -14.81 10.12
CA LYS A 105 -8.72 -15.37 11.06
C LYS A 105 -7.68 -16.27 10.39
N GLU A 106 -8.11 -17.19 9.53
CA GLU A 106 -7.20 -18.10 8.82
C GLU A 106 -6.17 -17.33 7.97
N LEU A 107 -6.60 -16.25 7.31
CA LEU A 107 -5.69 -15.40 6.55
C LEU A 107 -4.76 -14.59 7.47
N LEU A 108 -5.24 -14.12 8.63
CA LEU A 108 -4.41 -13.42 9.62
C LEU A 108 -3.25 -14.31 10.09
N ILE A 109 -3.54 -15.55 10.48
CA ILE A 109 -2.52 -16.51 10.95
C ILE A 109 -1.49 -16.77 9.84
N ARG A 110 -1.94 -16.95 8.59
CA ARG A 110 -1.05 -17.14 7.44
C ARG A 110 -0.19 -15.90 7.15
N ARG A 111 -0.73 -14.69 7.32
CA ARG A 111 0.02 -13.44 7.19
C ARG A 111 1.06 -13.31 8.30
N GLN A 112 0.71 -13.60 9.56
CA GLN A 112 1.64 -13.56 10.68
C GLN A 112 2.83 -14.52 10.45
N ALA A 113 2.57 -15.74 9.98
CA ALA A 113 3.63 -16.70 9.64
C ALA A 113 4.52 -16.19 8.49
N ALA A 114 3.95 -15.56 7.46
CA ALA A 114 4.71 -14.95 6.36
C ALA A 114 5.57 -13.76 6.83
N ILE A 115 5.01 -12.90 7.69
CA ILE A 115 5.74 -11.75 8.24
C ILE A 115 6.89 -12.23 9.12
N ALA A 116 6.70 -13.28 9.92
CA ALA A 116 7.76 -13.89 10.71
C ALA A 116 8.89 -14.47 9.85
N ASP A 117 8.56 -15.16 8.75
CA ASP A 117 9.54 -15.71 7.82
C ASP A 117 10.35 -14.62 7.09
N LEU A 118 9.75 -13.44 6.85
CA LEU A 118 10.43 -12.30 6.22
C LEU A 118 11.22 -11.42 7.20
N ARG A 119 10.83 -11.38 8.48
CA ARG A 119 11.36 -10.44 9.49
C ARG A 119 12.88 -10.41 9.50
N ASP A 120 13.51 -11.57 9.65
CA ASP A 120 14.95 -11.68 9.88
C ASP A 120 15.77 -11.74 8.58
N ARG A 121 15.11 -11.73 7.42
CA ARG A 121 15.77 -11.74 6.09
C ARG A 121 16.16 -10.32 5.65
N LEU A 122 16.88 -9.59 6.51
CA LEU A 122 17.17 -8.16 6.31
C LEU A 122 17.79 -7.87 4.93
N ASP A 123 18.85 -8.58 4.56
CA ASP A 123 19.54 -8.37 3.29
C ASP A 123 18.59 -8.58 2.11
N TRP A 124 17.82 -9.67 2.13
CA TRP A 124 16.83 -9.94 1.10
C TRP A 124 15.80 -8.81 0.99
N ARG A 125 15.26 -8.34 2.12
CA ARG A 125 14.24 -7.27 2.17
C ARG A 125 14.77 -5.94 1.63
N GLN A 126 16.00 -5.56 2.01
CA GLN A 126 16.62 -4.32 1.53
C GLN A 126 16.99 -4.39 0.05
N HIS A 127 17.52 -5.52 -0.42
CA HIS A 127 17.78 -5.74 -1.83
C HIS A 127 16.48 -5.70 -2.65
N PHE A 128 15.40 -6.30 -2.15
CA PHE A 128 14.08 -6.25 -2.78
C PHE A 128 13.58 -4.80 -2.92
N GLN A 129 13.66 -4.00 -1.84
CA GLN A 129 13.31 -2.58 -1.89
C GLN A 129 14.21 -1.80 -2.86
N ALA A 130 15.52 -2.08 -2.89
CA ALA A 130 16.45 -1.43 -3.81
C ALA A 130 16.18 -1.77 -5.29
N TYR A 131 15.79 -3.01 -5.60
CA TYR A 131 15.38 -3.38 -6.97
C TYR A 131 14.08 -2.70 -7.41
N GLY A 132 13.18 -2.45 -6.46
CA GLY A 132 11.94 -1.70 -6.67
C GLY A 132 12.15 -0.19 -6.82
N ALA A 133 13.27 0.34 -6.34
CA ALA A 133 13.57 1.76 -6.42
C ALA A 133 13.55 2.24 -7.89
N GLY A 134 12.79 3.32 -8.13
CA GLY A 134 12.59 3.85 -9.48
C GLY A 134 11.50 3.16 -10.29
N ALA A 135 10.57 2.44 -9.64
CA ALA A 135 9.37 1.89 -10.28
C ALA A 135 8.60 2.94 -11.10
N SER A 136 8.56 4.20 -10.65
CA SER A 136 7.88 5.34 -11.29
C SER A 136 6.54 4.95 -11.92
N ASP A 137 5.81 4.06 -11.27
CA ASP A 137 4.59 3.45 -11.74
C ASP A 137 3.37 4.09 -11.09
N ASP A 138 2.23 3.88 -11.74
CA ASP A 138 0.92 4.38 -11.31
C ASP A 138 -0.08 3.24 -11.54
N LEU A 139 -1.12 3.16 -10.71
CA LEU A 139 -2.26 2.26 -10.89
C LEU A 139 -2.88 2.42 -12.28
N ARG A 140 -2.84 3.63 -12.86
CA ARG A 140 -3.29 3.89 -14.24
C ARG A 140 -2.53 3.08 -15.28
N HIS A 141 -1.21 2.91 -15.13
CA HIS A 141 -0.41 2.12 -16.07
C HIS A 141 -0.78 0.63 -16.01
N VAL A 142 -1.15 0.13 -14.83
CA VAL A 142 -1.62 -1.24 -14.66
C VAL A 142 -3.01 -1.41 -15.30
N ALA A 143 -3.91 -0.46 -15.10
CA ALA A 143 -5.23 -0.47 -15.73
C ALA A 143 -5.16 -0.46 -17.27
N PHE A 144 -4.31 0.38 -17.87
CA PHE A 144 -4.12 0.39 -19.32
C PHE A 144 -3.55 -0.93 -19.85
N LEU A 145 -2.65 -1.57 -19.09
CA LEU A 145 -2.14 -2.89 -19.44
C LEU A 145 -3.24 -3.95 -19.39
N GLU A 146 -4.14 -3.91 -18.39
CA GLU A 146 -5.29 -4.81 -18.29
C GLU A 146 -6.29 -4.60 -19.43
N GLU A 147 -6.56 -3.35 -19.82
CA GLU A 147 -7.37 -3.04 -21.00
C GLU A 147 -6.75 -3.62 -22.28
N TRP A 148 -5.44 -3.45 -22.47
CA TRP A 148 -4.71 -4.04 -23.61
C TRP A 148 -4.72 -5.58 -23.61
N LEU A 149 -4.69 -6.21 -22.43
CA LEU A 149 -4.81 -7.66 -22.29
C LEU A 149 -6.17 -8.19 -22.78
N ALA A 150 -7.23 -7.39 -22.70
CA ALA A 150 -8.58 -7.75 -23.12
C ALA A 150 -8.81 -7.59 -24.65
N GLU A 151 -7.95 -6.86 -25.35
CA GLU A 151 -8.12 -6.62 -26.79
C GLU A 151 -7.93 -7.89 -27.63
N GLN A 152 -8.69 -7.97 -28.72
CA GLN A 152 -8.52 -9.04 -29.72
C GLN A 152 -7.24 -8.83 -30.53
N PRO A 153 -6.53 -9.91 -30.90
CA PRO A 153 -5.41 -9.81 -31.83
C PRO A 153 -5.89 -9.42 -33.22
N PHE A 154 -5.09 -8.64 -33.95
CA PHE A 154 -5.38 -8.25 -35.34
C PHE A 154 -4.24 -8.60 -36.31
N VAL A 155 -3.02 -8.90 -35.83
CA VAL A 155 -1.88 -9.26 -36.69
C VAL A 155 -1.64 -10.77 -36.71
N LYS A 156 -1.70 -11.43 -35.55
CA LYS A 156 -1.33 -12.84 -35.35
C LYS A 156 -2.12 -13.78 -36.26
N ASP A 157 -3.39 -13.48 -36.49
CA ASP A 157 -4.31 -14.35 -37.21
C ASP A 157 -4.53 -13.92 -38.68
N ASP A 158 -4.00 -12.75 -39.10
CA ASP A 158 -4.12 -12.24 -40.46
C ASP A 158 -2.98 -12.79 -41.37
N LYS A 159 -3.33 -13.79 -42.19
CA LYS A 159 -2.41 -14.43 -43.14
C LYS A 159 -1.78 -13.45 -44.15
N MET A 160 -2.51 -12.40 -44.55
CA MET A 160 -2.01 -11.41 -45.50
C MET A 160 -0.94 -10.53 -44.86
N LEU A 161 -1.17 -10.07 -43.63
CA LEU A 161 -0.16 -9.30 -42.89
C LEU A 161 1.08 -10.14 -42.59
N LEU A 162 0.90 -11.42 -42.23
CA LEU A 162 2.01 -12.35 -42.03
C LEU A 162 2.85 -12.50 -43.30
N ALA A 163 2.24 -12.76 -44.45
CA ALA A 163 2.95 -12.86 -45.72
C ALA A 163 3.66 -11.55 -46.06
N ALA A 164 2.99 -10.40 -45.90
CA ALA A 164 3.56 -9.08 -46.14
C ALA A 164 4.82 -8.83 -45.30
N MET A 165 4.84 -9.24 -44.03
CA MET A 165 6.01 -9.06 -43.16
C MET A 165 7.26 -9.76 -43.70
N TYR A 166 7.14 -10.98 -44.25
CA TYR A 166 8.28 -11.72 -44.80
C TYR A 166 8.65 -11.28 -46.22
N LEU A 167 7.68 -10.85 -47.03
CA LEU A 167 7.89 -10.45 -48.41
C LEU A 167 8.38 -8.99 -48.55
N MET A 168 8.06 -8.09 -47.59
CA MET A 168 8.40 -6.67 -47.69
C MET A 168 9.90 -6.38 -47.84
N PRO A 169 10.81 -7.02 -47.07
CA PRO A 169 12.24 -6.79 -47.25
C PRO A 169 12.72 -7.19 -48.66
N LEU A 170 12.16 -8.27 -49.22
CA LEU A 170 12.47 -8.72 -50.57
C LEU A 170 11.90 -7.77 -51.63
N TRP A 171 10.69 -7.25 -51.41
CA TRP A 171 10.06 -6.26 -52.27
C TRP A 171 10.88 -4.96 -52.35
N ILE A 172 11.36 -4.47 -51.21
CA ILE A 172 12.20 -3.27 -51.16
C ILE A 172 13.59 -3.53 -51.76
N ALA A 173 14.20 -4.70 -51.50
CA ALA A 173 15.46 -5.07 -52.14
C ALA A 173 15.33 -5.15 -53.67
N LEU A 174 14.21 -5.71 -54.16
CA LEU A 174 13.90 -5.75 -55.59
C LEU A 174 13.68 -4.34 -56.16
N ALA A 175 12.95 -3.48 -55.46
CA ALA A 175 12.73 -2.09 -55.86
C ALA A 175 14.06 -1.32 -55.98
N LEU A 176 14.96 -1.49 -55.01
CA LEU A 176 16.29 -0.88 -55.03
C LEU A 176 17.13 -1.41 -56.19
N TYR A 177 17.16 -2.73 -56.41
CA TYR A 177 17.87 -3.34 -57.53
C TYR A 177 17.38 -2.81 -58.88
N LEU A 178 16.05 -2.82 -59.10
CA LEU A 178 15.47 -2.29 -60.34
C LEU A 178 15.80 -0.81 -60.53
N SER A 179 15.71 0.01 -59.47
CA SER A 179 15.97 1.46 -59.55
C SER A 179 17.44 1.81 -59.81
N VAL A 180 18.37 0.93 -59.44
CA VAL A 180 19.81 1.15 -59.69
C VAL A 180 20.19 0.76 -61.11
N TYR A 181 19.62 -0.31 -61.64
CA TYR A 181 20.12 -0.92 -62.89
C TYR A 181 19.19 -0.77 -64.10
N PHE A 182 17.87 -0.59 -63.90
CA PHE A 182 16.88 -0.77 -64.96
C PHE A 182 15.86 0.36 -65.11
N ILE A 183 15.42 1.01 -64.03
CA ILE A 183 14.36 2.03 -64.07
C ILE A 183 14.80 3.36 -63.45
N PRO A 184 14.28 4.52 -63.92
CA PRO A 184 14.51 5.80 -63.27
C PRO A 184 14.04 5.77 -61.81
N TRP A 185 14.82 6.36 -60.91
CA TRP A 185 14.56 6.35 -59.46
C TRP A 185 13.19 6.94 -59.08
N GLN A 186 12.62 7.83 -59.90
CA GLN A 186 11.27 8.39 -59.71
C GLN A 186 10.18 7.31 -59.80
N LEU A 187 10.33 6.35 -60.72
CA LEU A 187 9.42 5.18 -60.82
C LEU A 187 9.68 4.19 -59.69
N GLY A 188 10.92 4.12 -59.19
CA GLY A 188 11.27 3.39 -57.97
C GLY A 188 10.48 3.83 -56.74
N LEU A 189 10.14 5.11 -56.62
CA LEU A 189 9.32 5.62 -55.51
C LEU A 189 7.91 5.04 -55.48
N CYS A 190 7.34 4.62 -56.62
CA CYS A 190 6.03 3.97 -56.66
C CYS A 190 6.00 2.65 -55.89
N PHE A 191 7.14 1.96 -55.72
CA PHE A 191 7.23 0.75 -54.91
C PHE A 191 6.97 0.99 -53.42
N LEU A 192 7.07 2.26 -52.95
CA LEU A 192 6.76 2.66 -51.58
C LEU A 192 5.25 2.83 -51.33
N LEU A 193 4.41 2.86 -52.37
CA LEU A 193 2.96 2.99 -52.22
C LEU A 193 2.33 1.78 -51.50
N LEU A 194 2.84 0.58 -51.78
CA LEU A 194 2.38 -0.65 -51.13
C LEU A 194 2.68 -0.67 -49.61
N PRO A 195 3.92 -0.44 -49.14
CA PRO A 195 4.18 -0.33 -47.71
C PRO A 195 3.45 0.85 -47.08
N ALA A 196 3.33 2.00 -47.76
CA ALA A 196 2.56 3.13 -47.24
C ALA A 196 1.07 2.80 -47.04
N TRP A 197 0.45 2.05 -47.98
CA TRP A 197 -0.94 1.61 -47.85
C TRP A 197 -1.13 0.62 -46.69
N LEU A 198 -0.23 -0.37 -46.55
CA LEU A 198 -0.28 -1.34 -45.44
C LEU A 198 -0.09 -0.67 -44.07
N LEU A 199 0.87 0.26 -43.97
CA LEU A 199 1.10 1.03 -42.75
C LEU A 199 -0.11 1.91 -42.43
N LYS A 200 -0.69 2.60 -43.42
CA LYS A 200 -1.91 3.40 -43.21
C LYS A 200 -3.09 2.55 -42.73
N LYS A 201 -3.27 1.34 -43.28
CA LYS A 201 -4.35 0.40 -42.90
C LYS A 201 -4.26 -0.02 -41.43
N THR A 202 -3.05 -0.14 -40.89
CA THR A 202 -2.78 -0.66 -39.53
C THR A 202 -2.42 0.43 -38.52
N LEU A 203 -2.27 1.68 -38.96
CA LEU A 203 -1.76 2.80 -38.16
C LEU A 203 -2.58 3.03 -36.89
N LYS A 204 -3.92 3.01 -37.01
CA LYS A 204 -4.81 3.27 -35.88
C LYS A 204 -4.66 2.22 -34.78
N GLN A 205 -4.72 0.93 -35.14
CA GLN A 205 -4.59 -0.15 -34.17
C GLN A 205 -3.20 -0.19 -33.53
N VAL A 206 -2.15 0.10 -34.31
CA VAL A 206 -0.78 0.19 -33.78
C VAL A 206 -0.64 1.35 -32.79
N ASN A 207 -1.22 2.52 -33.11
CA ASN A 207 -1.18 3.68 -32.22
C ASN A 207 -1.92 3.41 -30.92
N GLU A 208 -3.12 2.83 -30.98
CA GLU A 208 -3.92 2.49 -29.79
C GLU A 208 -3.19 1.49 -28.89
N ALA A 209 -2.61 0.42 -29.47
CA ALA A 209 -1.82 -0.55 -28.72
C ALA A 209 -0.56 0.07 -28.09
N HIS A 210 0.09 1.00 -28.80
CA HIS A 210 1.27 1.70 -28.31
C HIS A 210 0.91 2.68 -27.18
N GLU A 211 -0.10 3.54 -27.35
CA GLU A 211 -0.53 4.51 -26.32
C GLU A 211 -0.85 3.83 -24.99
N ARG A 212 -1.45 2.63 -25.01
CA ARG A 212 -1.79 1.87 -23.79
C ARG A 212 -0.61 1.12 -23.17
N THR A 213 0.48 0.90 -23.91
CA THR A 213 1.62 0.09 -23.44
C THR A 213 2.92 0.89 -23.28
N ALA A 214 3.02 2.10 -23.84
CA ALA A 214 4.26 2.88 -23.92
C ALA A 214 4.91 3.09 -22.54
N ASP A 215 4.11 3.45 -21.54
CA ASP A 215 4.59 3.75 -20.19
C ASP A 215 4.81 2.49 -19.33
N ALA A 216 4.29 1.33 -19.75
CA ALA A 216 4.41 0.08 -19.01
C ALA A 216 5.83 -0.53 -19.08
N GLU A 217 6.66 -0.14 -20.06
CA GLU A 217 8.00 -0.71 -20.27
C GLU A 217 8.86 -0.70 -18.98
N LYS A 218 8.99 0.47 -18.36
CA LYS A 218 9.83 0.70 -17.18
C LYS A 218 9.27 -0.03 -15.97
N MET A 219 7.96 0.07 -15.76
CA MET A 219 7.24 -0.62 -14.69
C MET A 219 7.45 -2.15 -14.78
N LEU A 220 7.24 -2.74 -15.96
CA LEU A 220 7.42 -4.17 -16.18
C LEU A 220 8.87 -4.62 -15.97
N SER A 221 9.85 -3.79 -16.34
CA SER A 221 11.26 -4.06 -16.08
C SER A 221 11.57 -4.11 -14.57
N VAL A 222 10.97 -3.22 -13.79
CA VAL A 222 11.09 -3.21 -12.31
C VAL A 222 10.41 -4.45 -11.72
N TYR A 223 9.18 -4.75 -12.13
CA TYR A 223 8.42 -5.89 -11.63
C TYR A 223 9.13 -7.21 -11.95
N ALA A 224 9.72 -7.33 -13.15
CA ALA A 224 10.52 -8.50 -13.51
C ALA A 224 11.76 -8.68 -12.61
N ARG A 225 12.38 -7.59 -12.14
CA ARG A 225 13.51 -7.65 -11.19
C ARG A 225 13.05 -8.07 -9.79
N LEU A 226 11.96 -7.49 -9.30
CA LEU A 226 11.36 -7.88 -8.03
C LEU A 226 10.94 -9.35 -8.02
N ILE A 227 10.24 -9.80 -9.05
CA ILE A 227 9.81 -11.20 -9.18
C ILE A 227 11.02 -12.13 -9.30
N ALA A 228 12.06 -11.76 -10.06
CA ALA A 228 13.29 -12.56 -10.13
C ALA A 228 13.97 -12.72 -8.76
N HIS A 229 13.92 -11.68 -7.92
CA HIS A 229 14.45 -11.73 -6.55
C HIS A 229 13.61 -12.62 -5.62
N ILE A 230 12.29 -12.68 -5.84
CA ILE A 230 11.40 -13.62 -5.14
C ILE A 230 11.66 -15.06 -5.60
N GLU A 231 11.84 -15.29 -6.90
CA GLU A 231 12.05 -16.62 -7.50
C GLU A 231 13.32 -17.32 -6.98
N GLN A 232 14.34 -16.55 -6.58
CA GLN A 232 15.62 -17.04 -6.07
C GLN A 232 15.61 -17.42 -4.59
N GLU A 233 14.56 -17.04 -3.86
CA GLU A 233 14.49 -17.20 -2.41
C GLU A 233 13.65 -18.43 -2.04
N GLU A 234 14.10 -19.16 -1.01
CA GLU A 234 13.34 -20.26 -0.41
C GLU A 234 12.60 -19.78 0.84
N PHE A 235 11.28 -19.66 0.74
CA PHE A 235 10.41 -19.30 1.85
C PHE A 235 9.99 -20.52 2.67
N SER A 236 9.84 -20.33 3.97
CA SER A 236 9.34 -21.34 4.91
C SER A 236 7.82 -21.28 5.07
N ALA A 237 7.26 -20.06 5.08
CA ALA A 237 5.85 -19.83 5.36
C ALA A 237 4.93 -20.35 4.23
N PRO A 238 3.84 -21.07 4.55
CA PRO A 238 2.93 -21.63 3.53
C PRO A 238 2.36 -20.58 2.56
N LEU A 239 2.05 -19.38 3.06
CA LEU A 239 1.49 -18.30 2.24
C LEU A 239 2.51 -17.77 1.21
N LEU A 240 3.78 -17.64 1.61
CA LEU A 240 4.84 -17.21 0.70
C LEU A 240 5.20 -18.30 -0.30
N LYS A 241 5.16 -19.58 0.10
CA LYS A 241 5.28 -20.72 -0.83
C LYS A 241 4.17 -20.73 -1.88
N ASP A 242 2.93 -20.45 -1.49
CA ASP A 242 1.81 -20.29 -2.44
C ASP A 242 2.11 -19.17 -3.44
N PHE A 243 2.54 -18.00 -2.99
CA PHE A 243 2.90 -16.89 -3.88
C PHE A 243 4.08 -17.22 -4.79
N HIS A 244 5.14 -17.83 -4.25
CA HIS A 244 6.31 -18.28 -5.00
C HIS A 244 5.93 -19.25 -6.12
N SER A 245 5.07 -20.23 -5.82
CA SER A 245 4.61 -21.23 -6.80
C SER A 245 3.89 -20.62 -8.01
N ARG A 246 3.29 -19.43 -7.86
CA ARG A 246 2.61 -18.74 -8.98
C ARG A 246 3.60 -18.15 -10.00
N PHE A 247 4.85 -17.94 -9.60
CA PHE A 247 5.92 -17.44 -10.49
C PHE A 247 6.64 -18.58 -11.24
N VAL A 248 6.49 -19.82 -10.79
CA VAL A 248 6.99 -21.01 -11.45
C VAL A 248 5.97 -21.47 -12.49
N VAL A 249 6.37 -21.55 -13.77
CA VAL A 249 5.44 -21.90 -14.85
C VAL A 249 6.04 -22.96 -15.77
N ASP A 250 5.19 -23.77 -16.39
CA ASP A 250 5.60 -24.75 -17.40
C ASP A 250 6.32 -24.02 -18.56
N GLY A 251 7.62 -24.27 -18.68
CA GLY A 251 8.48 -23.65 -19.70
C GLY A 251 9.26 -22.40 -19.25
N GLY A 252 9.27 -22.03 -17.96
CA GLY A 252 10.21 -21.04 -17.41
C GLY A 252 9.76 -20.30 -16.14
N GLN A 253 10.33 -19.12 -15.95
CA GLN A 253 10.06 -18.21 -14.82
C GLN A 253 9.19 -17.03 -15.27
N ALA A 254 8.29 -16.56 -14.40
CA ALA A 254 7.46 -15.39 -14.63
C ALA A 254 8.29 -14.12 -14.90
N SER A 255 9.42 -13.95 -14.18
CA SER A 255 10.33 -12.83 -14.40
C SER A 255 10.84 -12.76 -15.85
N ASN A 256 11.14 -13.91 -16.47
CA ASN A 256 11.60 -14.00 -17.86
C ASN A 256 10.48 -13.65 -18.84
N ALA A 257 9.24 -14.08 -18.57
CA ALA A 257 8.08 -13.73 -19.39
C ALA A 257 7.83 -12.22 -19.36
N ILE A 258 7.85 -11.60 -18.19
CA ILE A 258 7.65 -10.15 -18.02
C ILE A 258 8.82 -9.36 -18.65
N ARG A 259 10.07 -9.84 -18.51
CA ARG A 259 11.23 -9.21 -19.15
C ARG A 259 11.12 -9.22 -20.67
N ARG A 260 10.58 -10.30 -21.26
CA ARG A 260 10.28 -10.37 -22.70
C ARG A 260 9.18 -9.38 -23.09
N LEU A 261 8.12 -9.23 -22.30
CA LEU A 261 7.08 -8.23 -22.56
C LEU A 261 7.65 -6.82 -22.55
N SER A 262 8.37 -6.45 -21.49
CA SER A 262 9.06 -5.16 -21.39
C SER A 262 9.97 -4.92 -22.60
N TYR A 263 10.73 -5.94 -23.01
CA TYR A 263 11.56 -5.86 -24.21
C TYR A 263 10.74 -5.62 -25.48
N TYR A 264 9.63 -6.32 -25.69
CA TYR A 264 8.79 -6.15 -26.88
C TYR A 264 8.18 -4.75 -26.96
N ILE A 265 7.70 -4.22 -25.84
CA ILE A 265 7.20 -2.84 -25.73
C ILE A 265 8.33 -1.84 -26.04
N ARG A 266 9.52 -2.04 -25.47
CA ARG A 266 10.70 -1.20 -25.77
C ARG A 266 11.03 -1.16 -27.26
N GLN A 267 10.88 -2.28 -27.96
CA GLN A 267 11.13 -2.33 -29.41
C GLN A 267 10.03 -1.62 -30.22
N LEU A 268 8.81 -1.56 -29.72
CA LEU A 268 7.75 -0.73 -30.28
C LEU A 268 8.01 0.77 -30.04
N ASN A 269 8.52 1.12 -28.84
CA ASN A 269 8.92 2.49 -28.48
C ASN A 269 10.08 3.03 -29.35
N VAL A 270 10.81 2.18 -30.08
CA VAL A 270 11.80 2.63 -31.09
C VAL A 270 11.17 3.57 -32.12
N ARG A 271 9.85 3.48 -32.33
CA ARG A 271 9.08 4.37 -33.20
C ARG A 271 9.23 5.87 -32.88
N TYR A 272 9.58 6.23 -31.64
CA TYR A 272 9.91 7.62 -31.28
C TYR A 272 11.21 8.13 -31.93
N ASN A 273 12.06 7.23 -32.41
CA ASN A 273 13.28 7.59 -33.13
C ASN A 273 12.93 8.02 -34.57
N PRO A 274 13.38 9.20 -35.05
CA PRO A 274 13.16 9.65 -36.42
C PRO A 274 13.56 8.64 -37.51
N PHE A 275 14.57 7.80 -37.25
CA PHE A 275 15.04 6.77 -38.19
C PHE A 275 14.17 5.50 -38.20
N ALA A 276 13.22 5.35 -37.27
CA ALA A 276 12.35 4.17 -37.21
C ALA A 276 11.42 4.06 -38.42
N ILE A 277 11.13 5.17 -39.11
CA ILE A 277 10.36 5.17 -40.36
C ILE A 277 11.02 4.26 -41.40
N ILE A 278 12.36 4.27 -41.49
CA ILE A 278 13.10 3.41 -42.42
C ILE A 278 12.87 1.94 -42.09
N LEU A 279 13.00 1.57 -40.81
CA LEU A 279 12.74 0.20 -40.35
C LEU A 279 11.30 -0.23 -40.62
N ASN A 280 10.35 0.69 -40.45
CA ASN A 280 8.94 0.39 -40.63
C ASN A 280 8.57 0.23 -42.10
N VAL A 281 9.10 1.07 -42.99
CA VAL A 281 8.90 0.97 -44.44
C VAL A 281 9.57 -0.29 -45.01
N VAL A 282 10.79 -0.60 -44.56
CA VAL A 282 11.56 -1.74 -45.10
C VAL A 282 11.08 -3.08 -44.57
N MET A 283 10.79 -3.17 -43.27
CA MET A 283 10.55 -4.45 -42.60
C MET A 283 9.16 -4.61 -41.99
N LEU A 284 8.30 -3.58 -42.02
CA LEU A 284 7.06 -3.53 -41.24
C LEU A 284 7.34 -3.76 -39.75
N TRP A 285 8.34 -3.05 -39.23
CA TRP A 285 8.88 -3.19 -37.87
C TRP A 285 7.80 -3.26 -36.80
N ASP A 286 6.84 -2.33 -36.80
CA ASP A 286 5.81 -2.29 -35.76
C ASP A 286 4.92 -3.53 -35.78
N LEU A 287 4.51 -3.98 -36.97
CA LEU A 287 3.70 -5.19 -37.12
C LEU A 287 4.44 -6.45 -36.63
N ARG A 288 5.77 -6.48 -36.77
CA ARG A 288 6.61 -7.57 -36.23
C ARG A 288 6.57 -7.61 -34.71
N TRP A 289 6.65 -6.46 -34.05
CA TRP A 289 6.61 -6.39 -32.59
C TRP A 289 5.21 -6.55 -32.04
N ILE A 290 4.18 -6.01 -32.69
CA ILE A 290 2.78 -6.27 -32.34
C ILE A 290 2.47 -7.76 -32.42
N ARG A 291 2.88 -8.45 -33.49
CA ARG A 291 2.69 -9.90 -33.57
C ARG A 291 3.35 -10.63 -32.40
N ARG A 292 4.56 -10.23 -32.00
CA ARG A 292 5.25 -10.82 -30.83
C ARG A 292 4.52 -10.52 -29.52
N LEU A 293 4.01 -9.31 -29.36
CA LEU A 293 3.16 -8.90 -28.24
C LEU A 293 1.86 -9.71 -28.19
N GLU A 294 1.19 -9.94 -29.32
CA GLU A 294 -0.03 -10.74 -29.40
C GLU A 294 0.21 -12.23 -29.13
N ILE A 295 1.32 -12.80 -29.61
CA ILE A 295 1.73 -14.17 -29.28
C ILE A 295 2.01 -14.28 -27.78
N TRP A 296 2.74 -13.31 -27.21
CA TRP A 296 3.01 -13.25 -25.77
C TRP A 296 1.70 -13.13 -24.97
N LYS A 297 0.81 -12.23 -25.39
CA LYS A 297 -0.49 -12.00 -24.77
C LYS A 297 -1.32 -13.28 -24.76
N ALA A 298 -1.38 -13.98 -25.89
CA ALA A 298 -2.11 -15.25 -25.99
C ALA A 298 -1.59 -16.31 -25.01
N ALA A 299 -0.29 -16.34 -24.74
CA ALA A 299 0.32 -17.29 -23.81
C ALA A 299 0.11 -16.89 -22.34
N TRP A 300 0.14 -15.60 -22.00
CA TRP A 300 0.30 -15.15 -20.62
C TRP A 300 -0.82 -14.25 -20.06
N ARG A 301 -1.84 -13.89 -20.85
CA ARG A 301 -2.90 -12.95 -20.43
C ARG A 301 -3.62 -13.33 -19.13
N THR A 302 -3.75 -14.62 -18.83
CA THR A 302 -4.41 -15.12 -17.61
C THR A 302 -3.46 -15.17 -16.41
N GLN A 303 -2.14 -15.26 -16.65
CA GLN A 303 -1.14 -15.42 -15.60
C GLN A 303 -0.59 -14.07 -15.12
N LEU A 304 -0.47 -13.08 -16.01
CA LEU A 304 0.10 -11.77 -15.66
C LEU A 304 -0.61 -11.11 -14.46
N PRO A 305 -1.96 -11.04 -14.38
CA PRO A 305 -2.63 -10.50 -13.20
C PRO A 305 -2.37 -11.32 -11.92
N ARG A 306 -2.22 -12.65 -12.04
CA ARG A 306 -1.91 -13.52 -10.89
C ARG A 306 -0.50 -13.29 -10.35
N TRP A 307 0.47 -13.00 -11.24
CA TRP A 307 1.82 -12.62 -10.85
C TRP A 307 1.83 -11.27 -10.13
N PHE A 308 1.06 -10.30 -10.64
CA PHE A 308 0.95 -8.98 -10.00
C PHE A 308 0.24 -9.06 -8.65
N ASP A 309 -0.79 -9.90 -8.52
CA ASP A 309 -1.45 -10.21 -7.24
C ASP A 309 -0.49 -10.81 -6.21
N ALA A 310 0.39 -11.74 -6.63
CA ALA A 310 1.41 -12.30 -5.75
C ALA A 310 2.47 -11.25 -5.35
N LEU A 311 2.96 -10.47 -6.31
CA LEU A 311 3.96 -9.42 -6.08
C LEU A 311 3.46 -8.37 -5.08
N ARG A 312 2.24 -7.83 -5.27
CA ARG A 312 1.68 -6.81 -4.37
C ARG A 312 1.56 -7.31 -2.92
N LYS A 313 1.19 -8.59 -2.74
CA LYS A 313 1.05 -9.21 -1.41
C LYS A 313 2.39 -9.43 -0.74
N VAL A 314 3.41 -9.88 -1.48
CA VAL A 314 4.77 -10.00 -0.95
C VAL A 314 5.31 -8.62 -0.52
N GLU A 315 5.11 -7.57 -1.31
CA GLU A 315 5.50 -6.20 -0.96
C GLU A 315 4.82 -5.66 0.31
N ALA A 316 3.51 -5.86 0.44
CA ALA A 316 2.77 -5.42 1.62
C ALA A 316 3.22 -6.17 2.88
N LEU A 317 3.40 -7.50 2.79
CA LEU A 317 3.93 -8.31 3.90
C LEU A 317 5.36 -7.92 4.26
N ASN A 318 6.19 -7.57 3.27
CA ASN A 318 7.54 -7.08 3.48
C ASN A 318 7.57 -5.78 4.29
N SER A 319 6.63 -4.86 4.02
CA SER A 319 6.50 -3.61 4.80
C SER A 319 6.15 -3.88 6.27
N LEU A 320 5.24 -4.83 6.53
CA LEU A 320 4.90 -5.25 7.89
C LEU A 320 6.04 -6.01 8.58
N ALA A 321 6.84 -6.78 7.83
CA ALA A 321 8.04 -7.43 8.35
C ALA A 321 9.12 -6.42 8.75
N THR A 322 9.30 -5.35 7.96
CA THR A 322 10.18 -4.23 8.33
C THR A 322 9.71 -3.54 9.61
N LEU A 323 8.40 -3.28 9.74
CA LEU A 323 7.83 -2.69 10.95
C LEU A 323 8.17 -3.51 12.20
N TRP A 324 8.02 -4.84 12.14
CA TRP A 324 8.33 -5.71 13.27
C TRP A 324 9.84 -5.85 13.53
N TYR A 325 10.64 -5.93 12.47
CA TYR A 325 12.10 -5.95 12.60
C TYR A 325 12.61 -4.69 13.32
N ASN A 326 12.07 -3.52 12.93
CA ASN A 326 12.42 -2.23 13.51
C ASN A 326 11.93 -2.04 14.95
N ASN A 327 10.99 -2.87 15.43
CA ASN A 327 10.42 -2.81 16.76
C ASN A 327 10.49 -4.19 17.44
N PRO A 328 11.68 -4.64 17.89
CA PRO A 328 11.88 -5.99 18.38
C PRO A 328 11.13 -6.32 19.68
N ASP A 329 10.72 -5.30 20.43
CA ASP A 329 9.89 -5.37 21.64
C ASP A 329 8.39 -5.59 21.36
N TRP A 330 7.98 -5.59 20.09
CA TRP A 330 6.59 -5.85 19.69
C TRP A 330 6.32 -7.33 19.49
N VAL A 331 5.07 -7.73 19.67
CA VAL A 331 4.63 -9.13 19.60
C VAL A 331 3.65 -9.38 18.46
N MET A 332 3.64 -10.59 17.92
CA MET A 332 2.54 -11.05 17.08
C MET A 332 1.31 -11.34 17.95
N PRO A 333 0.14 -10.74 17.68
CA PRO A 333 -1.05 -10.95 18.51
C PRO A 333 -1.63 -12.35 18.32
N GLU A 334 -2.20 -12.93 19.37
CA GLU A 334 -2.94 -14.21 19.30
C GLU A 334 -4.38 -13.94 18.84
N ILE A 335 -4.75 -14.47 17.67
CA ILE A 335 -6.11 -14.36 17.14
C ILE A 335 -6.96 -15.53 17.65
N VAL A 336 -7.82 -15.28 18.63
CA VAL A 336 -8.60 -16.30 19.34
C VAL A 336 -10.06 -16.33 18.91
N GLU A 337 -10.73 -17.48 19.06
CA GLU A 337 -12.20 -17.49 19.10
C GLU A 337 -12.61 -17.11 20.52
N GLY A 338 -13.27 -15.96 20.70
CA GLY A 338 -13.62 -15.49 22.03
C GLY A 338 -14.29 -14.13 22.00
N SER A 339 -14.62 -13.61 23.18
CA SER A 339 -15.31 -12.33 23.33
C SER A 339 -14.54 -11.37 24.21
N THR A 340 -13.20 -11.41 24.18
CA THR A 340 -12.35 -10.57 25.02
C THR A 340 -11.13 -10.13 24.24
N LEU A 341 -10.81 -8.85 24.37
CA LEU A 341 -9.52 -8.28 23.99
C LEU A 341 -8.70 -8.10 25.26
N VAL A 342 -7.49 -8.65 25.26
CA VAL A 342 -6.49 -8.54 26.33
C VAL A 342 -5.21 -8.02 25.72
N ALA A 343 -4.60 -7.03 26.35
CA ALA A 343 -3.28 -6.52 25.98
C ALA A 343 -2.48 -6.12 27.22
N VAL A 344 -1.19 -6.45 27.23
CA VAL A 344 -0.24 -6.14 28.31
C VAL A 344 0.82 -5.19 27.78
N SER A 345 1.04 -4.09 28.51
CA SER A 345 1.94 -3.00 28.11
C SER A 345 1.64 -2.48 26.70
N LEU A 346 0.36 -2.24 26.40
CA LEU A 346 -0.10 -1.67 25.14
C LEU A 346 0.32 -0.20 25.01
N GLY A 347 0.99 0.14 23.90
CA GLY A 347 1.47 1.49 23.60
C GLY A 347 1.05 1.99 22.22
N HIS A 348 1.10 3.31 22.03
CA HIS A 348 0.84 3.92 20.73
C HIS A 348 2.09 3.79 19.82
N PRO A 349 2.00 3.18 18.62
CA PRO A 349 3.16 2.95 17.76
C PRO A 349 3.80 4.25 17.25
N LEU A 350 3.01 5.32 17.08
CA LEU A 350 3.49 6.64 16.63
C LEU A 350 3.98 7.57 17.75
N ILE A 351 4.13 7.06 18.98
CA ILE A 351 4.78 7.80 20.06
C ILE A 351 6.17 7.21 20.26
N ASP A 352 7.16 8.10 20.30
CA ASP A 352 8.56 7.77 20.57
C ASP A 352 8.69 6.81 21.76
N ARG A 353 9.47 5.74 21.58
CA ARG A 353 9.57 4.64 22.55
C ARG A 353 10.06 5.08 23.94
N HIS A 354 10.84 6.16 24.03
CA HIS A 354 11.35 6.67 25.29
C HIS A 354 10.35 7.59 26.00
N LYS A 355 9.37 8.14 25.27
CA LYS A 355 8.29 8.99 25.82
C LYS A 355 6.97 8.23 26.01
N ARG A 356 6.83 7.08 25.36
CA ARG A 356 5.60 6.28 25.34
C ARG A 356 5.30 5.68 26.71
N VAL A 357 4.11 5.97 27.22
CA VAL A 357 3.55 5.27 28.39
C VAL A 357 2.67 4.13 27.92
N CYS A 358 2.98 2.92 28.36
CA CYS A 358 2.21 1.71 28.05
C CYS A 358 1.18 1.41 29.15
N ASN A 359 0.05 0.81 28.75
CA ASN A 359 -1.05 0.48 29.65
C ASN A 359 -1.51 -0.97 29.45
N ASP A 360 -1.88 -1.63 30.55
CA ASP A 360 -2.57 -2.91 30.47
C ASP A 360 -4.05 -2.65 30.18
N PHE A 361 -4.65 -3.47 29.33
CA PHE A 361 -6.03 -3.28 28.91
C PHE A 361 -6.73 -4.61 28.67
N GLN A 362 -7.90 -4.74 29.27
CA GLN A 362 -8.77 -5.90 29.09
C GLN A 362 -10.22 -5.44 28.98
N THR A 363 -10.93 -5.97 27.99
CA THR A 363 -12.32 -5.60 27.71
C THR A 363 -13.06 -6.74 27.03
N PRO A 364 -14.31 -7.04 27.43
CA PRO A 364 -15.19 -7.84 26.60
C PRO A 364 -15.48 -7.16 25.26
N THR A 365 -15.65 -7.95 24.21
CA THR A 365 -15.89 -7.46 22.85
C THR A 365 -17.35 -7.59 22.41
N LYS A 366 -18.25 -7.84 23.36
CA LYS A 366 -19.70 -7.89 23.13
C LYS A 366 -20.45 -7.40 24.37
N GLY A 367 -21.46 -6.54 24.18
CA GLY A 367 -22.35 -6.05 25.24
C GLY A 367 -21.67 -5.36 26.41
N HIS A 368 -20.53 -4.69 26.18
CA HIS A 368 -19.71 -4.12 27.26
C HIS A 368 -19.07 -2.79 26.87
N ILE A 369 -19.21 -1.78 27.73
CA ILE A 369 -18.66 -0.44 27.53
C ILE A 369 -17.65 -0.10 28.63
N LYS A 370 -16.44 0.30 28.20
CA LYS A 370 -15.45 0.93 29.08
C LYS A 370 -15.65 2.45 29.03
N LEU A 371 -16.07 3.06 30.14
CA LEU A 371 -16.17 4.52 30.25
C LEU A 371 -14.86 5.08 30.77
N VAL A 372 -14.15 5.87 29.97
CA VAL A 372 -12.87 6.48 30.34
C VAL A 372 -13.09 7.95 30.69
N THR A 373 -12.90 8.29 31.97
CA THR A 373 -13.04 9.65 32.49
C THR A 373 -11.68 10.29 32.79
N GLY A 374 -11.61 11.61 32.81
CA GLY A 374 -10.37 12.34 33.09
C GLY A 374 -10.37 13.75 32.50
N SER A 375 -9.43 14.59 32.93
CA SER A 375 -9.32 15.96 32.43
C SER A 375 -8.98 16.00 30.94
N ASN A 376 -9.18 17.18 30.33
CA ASN A 376 -8.55 17.46 29.04
C ASN A 376 -7.03 17.37 29.23
N MET A 377 -6.32 16.87 28.21
CA MET A 377 -4.87 16.59 28.23
C MET A 377 -4.41 15.35 29.04
N ALA A 378 -5.31 14.63 29.71
CA ALA A 378 -4.94 13.40 30.46
C ALA A 378 -4.60 12.18 29.58
N GLY A 379 -4.71 12.29 28.25
CA GLY A 379 -4.33 11.23 27.31
C GLY A 379 -5.47 10.29 26.87
N LYS A 380 -6.73 10.60 27.20
CA LYS A 380 -7.90 9.77 26.83
C LYS A 380 -7.97 9.47 25.33
N SER A 381 -7.95 10.50 24.48
CA SER A 381 -8.00 10.35 23.01
C SER A 381 -6.82 9.54 22.49
N THR A 382 -5.62 9.78 23.03
CA THR A 382 -4.40 9.02 22.70
C THR A 382 -4.55 7.54 23.04
N PHE A 383 -5.18 7.23 24.18
CA PHE A 383 -5.45 5.84 24.58
C PHE A 383 -6.47 5.15 23.67
N LEU A 384 -7.55 5.84 23.29
CA LEU A 384 -8.51 5.31 22.32
C LEU A 384 -7.82 5.00 20.98
N ARG A 385 -6.99 5.91 20.48
CA ARG A 385 -6.18 5.68 19.26
C ARG A 385 -5.18 4.54 19.44
N THR A 386 -4.59 4.41 20.62
CA THR A 386 -3.68 3.31 20.96
C THR A 386 -4.36 1.96 20.80
N VAL A 387 -5.55 1.80 21.39
CA VAL A 387 -6.34 0.57 21.25
C VAL A 387 -6.74 0.35 19.80
N GLY A 388 -7.34 1.36 19.16
CA GLY A 388 -7.83 1.26 17.78
C GLY A 388 -6.75 0.88 16.78
N LEU A 389 -5.59 1.54 16.83
CA LEU A 389 -4.50 1.30 15.90
C LEU A 389 -3.88 -0.08 16.10
N ASN A 390 -3.68 -0.53 17.34
CA ASN A 390 -3.20 -1.89 17.59
C ASN A 390 -4.20 -2.97 17.15
N VAL A 391 -5.52 -2.73 17.25
CA VAL A 391 -6.50 -3.63 16.65
C VAL A 391 -6.38 -3.63 15.12
N VAL A 392 -6.23 -2.47 14.46
CA VAL A 392 -6.01 -2.41 13.00
C VAL A 392 -4.75 -3.19 12.59
N MET A 393 -3.65 -3.04 13.33
CA MET A 393 -2.41 -3.79 13.12
C MET A 393 -2.64 -5.30 13.25
N ALA A 394 -3.36 -5.74 14.28
CA ALA A 394 -3.72 -7.15 14.44
C ALA A 394 -4.61 -7.65 13.28
N MET A 395 -5.58 -6.84 12.83
CA MET A 395 -6.53 -7.18 11.76
C MET A 395 -5.94 -7.11 10.35
N CYS A 396 -4.73 -6.57 10.19
CA CYS A 396 -3.95 -6.71 8.97
C CYS A 396 -2.93 -7.86 9.03
N GLY A 397 -2.71 -8.45 10.22
CA GLY A 397 -1.78 -9.56 10.48
C GLY A 397 -0.40 -9.12 10.96
N SER A 398 -0.21 -7.84 11.29
CA SER A 398 1.06 -7.27 11.76
C SER A 398 1.34 -7.61 13.23
N ALA A 399 2.61 -7.47 13.62
CA ALA A 399 2.98 -7.31 15.02
C ALA A 399 2.35 -6.03 15.60
N VAL A 400 2.07 -6.03 16.90
CA VAL A 400 1.41 -4.95 17.65
C VAL A 400 2.36 -4.35 18.68
N CYS A 401 2.16 -3.08 19.01
CA CYS A 401 2.93 -2.34 20.02
C CYS A 401 2.47 -2.74 21.44
N ALA A 402 2.73 -3.98 21.81
CA ALA A 402 2.45 -4.57 23.13
C ALA A 402 3.42 -5.72 23.42
N THR A 403 3.50 -6.12 24.68
CA THR A 403 4.24 -7.33 25.10
C THR A 403 3.41 -8.60 24.97
N GLU A 404 2.09 -8.48 25.10
CA GLU A 404 1.12 -9.54 24.86
C GLU A 404 -0.16 -8.90 24.30
N MET A 405 -0.80 -9.55 23.33
CA MET A 405 -2.13 -9.16 22.87
C MET A 405 -2.90 -10.37 22.37
N LYS A 406 -4.14 -10.54 22.84
CA LYS A 406 -5.08 -11.60 22.44
C LYS A 406 -6.43 -10.99 22.14
N LEU A 407 -7.01 -11.32 20.99
CA LEU A 407 -8.31 -10.78 20.59
C LEU A 407 -9.00 -11.63 19.52
N PRO A 408 -10.34 -11.61 19.45
CA PRO A 408 -11.06 -12.07 18.27
C PRO A 408 -10.90 -11.09 17.10
N PRO A 409 -11.27 -11.49 15.88
CA PRO A 409 -11.39 -10.55 14.77
C PRO A 409 -12.43 -9.46 15.07
N LEU A 410 -12.03 -8.18 15.02
CA LEU A 410 -12.86 -7.02 15.36
C LEU A 410 -12.95 -6.02 14.21
N GLN A 411 -14.13 -5.41 14.05
CA GLN A 411 -14.38 -4.27 13.16
C GLN A 411 -14.40 -2.99 13.97
N ILE A 412 -13.39 -2.13 13.79
CA ILE A 412 -13.30 -0.85 14.50
C ILE A 412 -14.25 0.17 13.87
N TYR A 413 -14.91 0.94 14.73
CA TYR A 413 -15.71 2.10 14.36
C TYR A 413 -15.36 3.26 15.28
N THR A 414 -15.16 4.46 14.76
CA THR A 414 -14.74 5.60 15.58
C THR A 414 -15.61 6.83 15.37
N SER A 415 -15.67 7.65 16.41
CA SER A 415 -16.11 9.03 16.33
C SER A 415 -15.27 9.85 17.30
N MET A 416 -14.15 10.41 16.82
CA MET A 416 -13.22 11.18 17.66
C MET A 416 -12.98 12.60 17.17
N ARG A 417 -12.92 12.83 15.86
CA ARG A 417 -12.69 14.17 15.28
C ARG A 417 -13.97 14.74 14.69
N THR A 418 -14.26 16.00 15.00
CA THR A 418 -15.07 16.86 14.15
C THR A 418 -14.17 17.33 13.02
N GLN A 419 -14.29 16.73 11.83
CA GLN A 419 -13.76 17.36 10.63
C GLN A 419 -14.64 18.59 10.35
N ASP A 420 -14.05 19.76 10.52
CA ASP A 420 -14.69 21.03 10.22
C ASP A 420 -14.75 21.18 8.70
N ASP A 421 -15.90 20.89 8.10
CA ASP A 421 -16.24 21.58 6.86
C ASP A 421 -16.57 23.03 7.29
N LEU A 422 -15.67 23.95 6.94
CA LEU A 422 -15.71 25.40 7.23
C LEU A 422 -17.02 26.11 6.84
N HIS A 423 -17.97 25.42 6.21
CA HIS A 423 -19.14 26.02 5.61
C HIS A 423 -20.39 26.11 6.47
N GLU A 424 -20.51 25.49 7.65
CA GLU A 424 -21.68 25.72 8.51
C GLU A 424 -21.49 25.13 9.92
N SER A 425 -21.64 25.94 10.98
CA SER A 425 -21.56 25.46 12.37
C SER A 425 -22.66 24.45 12.76
N ALA A 426 -23.80 24.43 12.04
CA ALA A 426 -24.82 23.39 12.16
C ALA A 426 -24.39 22.03 11.56
N SER A 427 -23.40 22.02 10.67
CA SER A 427 -22.95 20.82 9.96
C SER A 427 -22.14 19.86 10.84
N SER A 428 -21.41 20.36 11.85
CA SER A 428 -20.50 19.55 12.68
C SER A 428 -21.25 18.61 13.63
N PHE A 429 -22.26 19.13 14.35
CA PHE A 429 -23.12 18.33 15.24
C PHE A 429 -23.96 17.34 14.43
N TYR A 430 -24.53 17.75 13.30
CA TYR A 430 -25.28 16.83 12.43
C TYR A 430 -24.38 15.74 11.82
N ALA A 431 -23.14 16.07 11.42
CA ALA A 431 -22.16 15.09 10.96
C ALA A 431 -21.76 14.11 12.07
N GLU A 432 -21.63 14.58 13.31
CA GLU A 432 -21.43 13.73 14.48
C GLU A 432 -22.61 12.76 14.68
N LEU A 433 -23.86 13.26 14.67
CA LEU A 433 -25.05 12.41 14.77
C LEU A 433 -25.12 11.37 13.64
N LYS A 434 -24.78 11.75 12.40
CA LYS A 434 -24.73 10.84 11.26
C LYS A 434 -23.66 9.75 11.45
N ARG A 435 -22.51 10.08 12.05
CA ARG A 435 -21.50 9.08 12.43
C ARG A 435 -22.01 8.15 13.52
N LEU A 436 -22.58 8.69 14.60
CA LEU A 436 -23.14 7.87 15.69
C LEU A 436 -24.24 6.92 15.18
N LYS A 437 -25.13 7.40 14.31
CA LYS A 437 -26.15 6.56 13.66
C LYS A 437 -25.53 5.38 12.91
N ARG A 438 -24.49 5.62 12.10
CA ARG A 438 -23.76 4.55 11.39
C ARG A 438 -23.13 3.53 12.33
N ILE A 439 -22.67 3.96 13.50
CA ILE A 439 -22.08 3.07 14.51
C ILE A 439 -23.17 2.19 15.12
N ILE A 440 -24.32 2.77 15.48
CA ILE A 440 -25.49 2.01 15.97
C ILE A 440 -25.93 0.98 14.93
N GLU A 441 -26.15 1.41 13.68
CA GLU A 441 -26.52 0.51 12.58
C GLU A 441 -25.50 -0.61 12.39
N ALA A 442 -24.20 -0.32 12.51
CA ALA A 442 -23.15 -1.34 12.42
C ALA A 442 -23.22 -2.33 13.58
N VAL A 443 -23.43 -1.87 14.81
CA VAL A 443 -23.60 -2.72 15.99
C VAL A 443 -24.81 -3.65 15.84
N GLU A 444 -25.92 -3.13 15.31
CA GLU A 444 -27.16 -3.90 15.12
C GLU A 444 -27.08 -4.93 13.97
N THR A 445 -26.31 -4.63 12.91
CA THR A 445 -26.30 -5.43 11.67
C THR A 445 -25.05 -6.28 11.46
N LYS A 446 -23.94 -5.96 12.11
CA LYS A 446 -22.65 -6.63 11.92
C LYS A 446 -22.17 -7.31 13.19
N ASN A 447 -21.43 -8.40 13.02
CA ASN A 447 -20.77 -9.07 14.13
C ASN A 447 -19.43 -8.42 14.46
N ASN A 448 -19.04 -8.52 15.74
CA ASN A 448 -17.74 -8.13 16.28
C ASN A 448 -17.36 -6.66 16.02
N VAL A 449 -18.33 -5.74 16.11
CA VAL A 449 -18.07 -4.30 16.08
C VAL A 449 -17.51 -3.85 17.42
N TYR A 450 -16.39 -3.14 17.38
CA TYR A 450 -15.76 -2.52 18.55
C TYR A 450 -15.63 -1.02 18.34
N PHE A 451 -16.42 -0.22 19.06
CA PHE A 451 -16.48 1.22 18.84
C PHE A 451 -15.55 2.02 19.77
N LEU A 452 -15.07 3.17 19.30
CA LEU A 452 -14.24 4.11 20.05
C LEU A 452 -14.83 5.51 19.89
N LEU A 453 -15.46 6.02 20.93
CA LEU A 453 -16.12 7.33 20.93
C LEU A 453 -15.37 8.28 21.85
N ASP A 454 -14.98 9.44 21.35
CA ASP A 454 -14.27 10.44 22.15
C ASP A 454 -15.12 11.68 22.34
N GLU A 455 -15.59 11.87 23.57
CA GLU A 455 -16.40 12.99 24.03
C GLU A 455 -17.61 13.24 23.10
N ILE A 456 -18.60 12.37 23.20
CA ILE A 456 -19.83 12.43 22.42
C ILE A 456 -20.67 13.70 22.67
N LEU A 457 -21.32 14.19 21.62
CA LEU A 457 -22.31 15.28 21.62
C LEU A 457 -21.74 16.62 22.12
N LYS A 458 -20.52 16.98 21.71
CA LYS A 458 -19.86 18.25 22.11
C LYS A 458 -20.62 19.50 21.68
N GLY A 459 -21.34 19.42 20.57
CA GLY A 459 -21.99 20.57 19.92
C GLY A 459 -23.27 21.09 20.59
N THR A 460 -23.70 20.52 21.72
CA THR A 460 -24.92 20.93 22.45
C THR A 460 -24.63 21.35 23.90
N ASN A 461 -25.66 21.90 24.57
CA ASN A 461 -25.60 22.30 25.97
C ASN A 461 -25.33 21.08 26.89
N SER A 462 -24.83 21.33 28.10
CA SER A 462 -24.39 20.26 29.01
C SER A 462 -25.51 19.30 29.43
N GLU A 463 -26.75 19.78 29.56
CA GLU A 463 -27.88 18.94 29.97
C GLU A 463 -28.32 17.98 28.85
N ASP A 464 -28.42 18.47 27.62
CA ASP A 464 -28.74 17.68 26.43
C ASP A 464 -27.61 16.69 26.13
N ARG A 465 -26.36 17.08 26.34
CA ARG A 465 -25.19 16.19 26.22
C ARG A 465 -25.28 15.04 27.21
N HIS A 466 -25.59 15.32 28.47
CA HIS A 466 -25.73 14.30 29.50
C HIS A 466 -26.88 13.32 29.18
N LYS A 467 -28.09 13.85 28.91
CA LYS A 467 -29.27 13.03 28.57
C LYS A 467 -29.06 12.21 27.30
N GLY A 468 -28.54 12.85 26.25
CA GLY A 468 -28.24 12.20 24.97
C GLY A 468 -27.16 11.13 25.10
N GLY A 469 -26.09 11.40 25.87
CA GLY A 469 -25.02 10.44 26.12
C GLY A 469 -25.51 9.21 26.88
N LYS A 470 -26.33 9.40 27.91
CA LYS A 470 -26.97 8.31 28.65
C LYS A 470 -27.90 7.47 27.76
N ALA A 471 -28.70 8.11 26.91
CA ALA A 471 -29.57 7.43 25.96
C ALA A 471 -28.78 6.61 24.93
N LEU A 472 -27.69 7.17 24.39
CA LEU A 472 -26.81 6.50 23.44
C LEU A 472 -26.14 5.26 24.06
N ILE A 473 -25.56 5.42 25.26
CA ILE A 473 -24.93 4.31 26.00
C ILE A 473 -25.93 3.18 26.22
N LYS A 474 -27.14 3.51 26.66
CA LYS A 474 -28.22 2.54 26.85
C LYS A 474 -28.52 1.77 25.56
N GLN A 475 -28.75 2.48 24.45
CA GLN A 475 -29.06 1.88 23.16
C GLN A 475 -27.93 0.97 22.66
N LEU A 476 -26.67 1.39 22.79
CA LEU A 476 -25.51 0.60 22.37
C LEU A 476 -25.39 -0.70 23.17
N ILE A 477 -25.65 -0.67 24.49
CA ILE A 477 -25.64 -1.87 25.33
C ILE A 477 -26.79 -2.80 24.97
N GLU A 478 -28.01 -2.27 24.81
CA GLU A 478 -29.19 -3.06 24.41
C GLU A 478 -29.01 -3.72 23.04
N SER A 479 -28.26 -3.08 22.15
CA SER A 479 -27.89 -3.61 20.83
C SER A 479 -26.71 -4.59 20.88
N GLY A 480 -26.15 -4.89 22.06
CA GLY A 480 -25.03 -5.81 22.23
C GLY A 480 -23.67 -5.24 21.80
N GLY A 481 -23.57 -3.92 21.66
CA GLY A 481 -22.34 -3.23 21.29
C GLY A 481 -21.25 -3.31 22.36
N ALA A 482 -20.00 -3.26 21.93
CA ALA A 482 -18.87 -3.15 22.83
C ALA A 482 -17.89 -2.08 22.37
N GLY A 483 -17.23 -1.43 23.32
CA GLY A 483 -16.32 -0.35 22.98
C GLY A 483 -15.84 0.49 24.15
N ILE A 484 -15.17 1.57 23.79
CA ILE A 484 -14.63 2.56 24.72
C ILE A 484 -15.31 3.90 24.45
N ILE A 485 -15.76 4.56 25.51
CA ILE A 485 -16.29 5.92 25.44
C ILE A 485 -15.47 6.79 26.38
N ALA A 486 -14.72 7.73 25.83
CA ALA A 486 -14.05 8.75 26.61
C ALA A 486 -15.02 9.93 26.86
N THR A 487 -15.06 10.43 28.08
CA THR A 487 -15.91 11.57 28.44
C THR A 487 -15.31 12.41 29.57
N HIS A 488 -15.70 13.69 29.63
CA HIS A 488 -15.48 14.54 30.80
C HIS A 488 -16.71 14.59 31.72
N ASP A 489 -17.84 14.02 31.30
CA ASP A 489 -19.06 14.00 32.09
C ASP A 489 -19.00 12.89 33.15
N LEU A 490 -18.69 13.28 34.39
CA LEU A 490 -18.60 12.38 35.55
C LEU A 490 -19.96 11.77 35.92
N GLU A 491 -21.08 12.40 35.53
CA GLU A 491 -22.41 11.87 35.81
C GLU A 491 -22.69 10.59 35.01
N LEU A 492 -22.05 10.43 33.84
CA LEU A 492 -22.10 9.16 33.08
C LEU A 492 -21.38 8.03 33.83
N GLY A 493 -20.40 8.35 34.68
CA GLY A 493 -19.73 7.36 35.53
C GLY A 493 -20.69 6.67 36.50
N LYS A 494 -21.79 7.32 36.91
CA LYS A 494 -22.81 6.71 37.79
C LYS A 494 -23.55 5.55 37.13
N LEU A 495 -23.45 5.38 35.81
CA LEU A 495 -24.12 4.31 35.09
C LEU A 495 -23.56 2.92 35.42
N GLU A 496 -22.29 2.79 35.79
CA GLU A 496 -21.68 1.50 36.16
C GLU A 496 -22.53 0.73 37.20
N ALA A 497 -23.03 1.42 38.22
CA ALA A 497 -23.85 0.83 39.28
C ALA A 497 -25.21 0.28 38.80
N SER A 498 -25.74 0.79 37.68
CA SER A 498 -27.09 0.46 37.19
C SER A 498 -27.12 -0.60 36.09
N TYR A 499 -25.97 -1.00 35.54
CA TYR A 499 -25.88 -1.85 34.34
C TYR A 499 -25.22 -3.21 34.60
N GLY A 500 -25.18 -3.67 35.86
CA GLY A 500 -24.87 -5.07 36.20
C GLY A 500 -23.56 -5.62 35.64
N GLY A 501 -22.53 -4.77 35.50
CA GLY A 501 -21.23 -5.13 34.93
C GLY A 501 -21.08 -4.97 33.41
N ALA A 502 -22.12 -4.51 32.70
CA ALA A 502 -22.01 -4.17 31.27
C ALA A 502 -21.30 -2.82 31.03
N ILE A 503 -21.10 -2.03 32.08
CA ILE A 503 -20.34 -0.79 32.06
C ILE A 503 -19.25 -0.92 33.12
N GLU A 504 -18.02 -0.57 32.77
CA GLU A 504 -16.90 -0.47 33.72
C GLU A 504 -16.22 0.89 33.58
N ASN A 505 -16.02 1.56 34.70
CA ASN A 505 -15.36 2.87 34.74
C ASN A 505 -13.84 2.74 34.83
N LEU A 506 -13.17 3.51 33.99
CA LEU A 506 -11.74 3.73 34.00
C LEU A 506 -11.46 5.23 34.05
N CYS A 507 -10.29 5.61 34.56
CA CYS A 507 -9.87 6.99 34.59
C CYS A 507 -8.40 7.16 34.23
N MET A 508 -8.09 8.35 33.72
CA MET A 508 -6.72 8.86 33.60
C MET A 508 -6.65 10.12 34.46
N GLU A 509 -5.95 10.01 35.59
CA GLU A 509 -5.90 11.09 36.58
C GLU A 509 -4.77 12.08 36.30
N VAL A 510 -4.92 13.26 36.89
CA VAL A 510 -3.86 14.26 36.97
C VAL A 510 -3.45 14.37 38.43
N GLU A 511 -2.15 14.20 38.67
CA GLU A 511 -1.56 14.40 39.98
C GLU A 511 -1.19 15.87 40.13
N VAL A 512 -1.56 16.44 41.28
CA VAL A 512 -1.24 17.82 41.64
C VAL A 512 -0.06 17.77 42.60
N ASN A 513 1.10 18.22 42.16
CA ASN A 513 2.28 18.32 43.00
C ASN A 513 2.60 19.81 43.23
N GLY A 514 2.07 20.37 44.32
CA GLY A 514 2.14 21.81 44.57
C GLY A 514 1.35 22.61 43.53
N GLU A 515 2.06 23.43 42.74
CA GLU A 515 1.48 24.18 41.62
C GLU A 515 1.58 23.45 40.27
N ASP A 516 2.29 22.32 40.22
CA ASP A 516 2.50 21.56 38.99
C ASP A 516 1.41 20.49 38.78
N LEU A 517 0.93 20.40 37.54
CA LEU A 517 0.06 19.33 37.06
C LEU A 517 0.93 18.29 36.36
N VAL A 518 0.98 17.08 36.93
CA VAL A 518 1.72 15.94 36.39
C VAL A 518 0.73 14.93 35.81
N PHE A 519 0.94 14.58 34.54
CA PHE A 519 0.14 13.58 33.84
C PHE A 519 0.97 12.31 33.70
N ASP A 520 0.58 11.25 34.40
CA ASP A 520 1.26 9.94 34.32
C ASP A 520 0.83 9.12 33.10
N TYR A 521 -0.28 9.51 32.46
CA TYR A 521 -0.91 8.84 31.32
C TYR A 521 -1.27 7.35 31.57
N ARG A 522 -1.42 6.97 32.85
CA ARG A 522 -1.77 5.60 33.26
C ARG A 522 -3.28 5.44 33.39
N LEU A 523 -3.78 4.34 32.86
CA LEU A 523 -5.17 3.92 32.99
C LEU A 523 -5.39 3.29 34.37
N LYS A 524 -6.31 3.86 35.15
CA LYS A 524 -6.67 3.41 36.50
C LYS A 524 -8.15 3.02 36.53
N LYS A 525 -8.54 2.18 37.50
CA LYS A 525 -9.95 1.81 37.69
C LYS A 525 -10.73 2.90 38.42
N GLY A 526 -12.00 3.07 38.06
CA GLY A 526 -12.92 4.02 38.69
C GLY A 526 -13.11 5.31 37.89
N VAL A 527 -13.73 6.29 38.53
CA VAL A 527 -14.05 7.60 37.95
C VAL A 527 -13.01 8.63 38.41
N SER A 528 -12.59 9.51 37.50
CA SER A 528 -11.62 10.58 37.78
C SER A 528 -12.07 11.46 38.94
N ARG A 529 -11.18 11.70 39.92
CA ARG A 529 -11.47 12.53 41.09
C ARG A 529 -10.97 13.97 40.98
N SER A 530 -9.93 14.20 40.16
CA SER A 530 -9.31 15.51 40.00
C SER A 530 -9.69 16.16 38.67
N PHE A 531 -10.22 17.39 38.72
CA PHE A 531 -10.53 18.21 37.56
C PHE A 531 -10.06 19.65 37.81
N ASN A 532 -8.75 19.86 37.83
CA ASN A 532 -8.17 21.17 38.16
C ASN A 532 -7.97 22.06 36.94
N ALA A 533 -9.03 22.25 36.15
CA ALA A 533 -9.03 23.20 35.02
C ALA A 533 -8.66 24.62 35.50
N THR A 534 -9.12 25.02 36.69
CA THR A 534 -8.81 26.32 37.31
C THR A 534 -7.31 26.49 37.59
N LEU A 535 -6.61 25.43 38.03
CA LEU A 535 -5.15 25.48 38.26
C LEU A 535 -4.40 25.63 36.93
N LEU A 536 -4.85 24.91 35.89
CA LEU A 536 -4.30 25.02 34.55
C LEU A 536 -4.51 26.42 33.96
N MET A 537 -5.69 27.02 34.16
CA MET A 537 -5.99 28.38 33.73
C MET A 537 -5.10 29.41 34.46
N ARG A 538 -4.91 29.27 35.78
CA ARG A 538 -3.97 30.11 36.56
C ARG A 538 -2.55 30.02 36.02
N ARG A 539 -2.09 28.82 35.66
CA ARG A 539 -0.77 28.61 35.04
C ARG A 539 -0.62 29.30 33.69
N MET A 540 -1.69 29.37 32.90
CA MET A 540 -1.72 30.13 31.63
C MET A 540 -1.83 31.64 31.85
N GLY A 541 -1.74 32.13 33.09
CA GLY A 541 -1.83 33.55 33.44
C GLY A 541 -3.26 34.08 33.49
N ILE A 542 -4.26 33.20 33.40
CA ILE A 542 -5.68 33.59 33.46
C ILE A 542 -6.07 33.74 34.93
N ARG A 543 -6.60 34.90 35.30
CA ARG A 543 -7.08 35.17 36.66
C ARG A 543 -8.48 34.57 36.83
N VAL A 544 -8.56 33.41 37.47
CA VAL A 544 -9.79 32.64 37.75
C VAL A 544 -10.05 32.46 39.24
#